data_AF-A0A844TYJ1-F1
#
_entry.id   AF-A0A844TYJ1-F1
#
_cell.length_a   1.000
_cell.length_b   1.000
_cell.length_c   1.000
_cell.angle_alpha   90.00
_cell.angle_beta   90.00
_cell.angle_gamma   90.00
#
_symmetry.space_group_name_H-M   'P 1'
#
loop_
_entity.id
_entity.type
_entity.pdbx_description
1 polymer ?
#
loop_
_entity_poly.entity_id
_entity_poly.type
_entity_poly.pdbx_seq_one_letter_code
_entity_poly.pdbx_strand_id
1 'polypeptide(L)'
;LEIVCPQTGNISKVEVFVATLGASQYTYVEACASQKAPDFIKSIENALHYFGGVPNCIVPDNLKSAVIKPHRIEPELNQQLLKFAMHYDTTIMPARVRKPK
;
A
#
# COMPACT_ATOMS: atom_id res chain seq x y z
N LEU A 1 -15.62 -3.67 -4.05
CA LEU A 1 -15.78 -3.71 -5.53
C LEU A 1 -15.79 -5.16 -5.96
N GLU A 2 -16.21 -5.47 -7.18
CA GLU A 2 -16.30 -6.85 -7.66
C GLU A 2 -15.76 -6.95 -9.09
N ILE A 3 -15.04 -8.02 -9.38
CA ILE A 3 -14.57 -8.38 -10.72
C ILE A 3 -15.22 -9.70 -11.11
N VAL A 4 -15.73 -9.75 -12.34
CA VAL A 4 -16.31 -10.96 -12.93
C VAL A 4 -15.30 -11.57 -13.90
N CYS A 5 -14.94 -12.83 -13.68
CA CYS A 5 -14.12 -13.58 -14.62
C CYS A 5 -14.94 -13.87 -15.90
N PRO A 6 -14.53 -13.36 -17.09
CA PRO A 6 -15.32 -13.55 -18.32
C PRO A 6 -15.43 -15.01 -18.75
N GLN A 7 -14.43 -15.85 -18.45
CA GLN A 7 -14.43 -17.25 -18.87
C GLN A 7 -15.27 -18.16 -17.96
N THR A 8 -15.39 -17.83 -16.66
CA THR A 8 -16.03 -18.71 -15.68
C THR A 8 -17.31 -18.13 -15.09
N GLY A 9 -17.54 -16.82 -15.23
CA GLY A 9 -18.62 -16.11 -14.56
C GLY A 9 -18.39 -15.90 -13.05
N ASN A 10 -17.26 -16.36 -12.49
CA ASN A 10 -16.97 -16.23 -11.08
C ASN A 10 -16.80 -14.76 -10.67
N ILE A 11 -17.44 -14.39 -9.56
CA ILE A 11 -17.38 -13.05 -8.99
C ILE A 11 -16.36 -13.07 -7.84
N SER A 12 -15.38 -12.18 -7.91
CA SER A 12 -14.39 -11.98 -6.86
C SER A 12 -14.53 -10.58 -6.27
N LYS A 13 -14.68 -10.50 -4.95
CA LYS A 13 -14.62 -9.23 -4.23
C LYS A 13 -13.19 -8.71 -4.23
N VAL A 14 -13.05 -7.43 -4.53
CA VAL A 14 -11.78 -6.72 -4.60
C VAL A 14 -11.90 -5.33 -3.97
N GLU A 15 -10.75 -4.76 -3.71
CA GLU A 15 -10.56 -3.39 -3.25
C GLU A 15 -9.72 -2.62 -4.26
N VAL A 16 -9.65 -1.30 -4.11
CA VAL A 16 -8.85 -0.45 -4.98
C VAL A 16 -7.64 0.03 -4.20
N PHE A 17 -6.46 -0.23 -4.75
CA PHE A 17 -5.22 0.35 -4.31
C PHE A 17 -4.92 1.58 -5.17
N VAL A 18 -4.50 2.67 -4.54
CA VAL A 18 -4.10 3.91 -5.21
C VAL A 18 -2.75 4.35 -4.66
N ALA A 19 -1.81 4.65 -5.55
CA ALA A 19 -0.55 5.29 -5.21
C ALA A 19 -0.33 6.53 -6.08
N THR A 20 0.08 7.63 -5.48
CA THR A 20 0.27 8.90 -6.19
C THR A 20 1.62 9.52 -5.81
N LEU A 21 2.41 9.89 -6.81
CA LEU A 21 3.65 10.65 -6.60
C LEU A 21 3.29 12.10 -6.21
N GLY A 22 3.66 12.52 -5.00
CA GLY A 22 3.22 13.80 -4.44
C GLY A 22 3.60 15.04 -5.27
N ALA A 23 4.75 15.03 -5.94
CA ALA A 23 5.23 16.18 -6.71
C ALA A 23 4.51 16.36 -8.05
N SER A 24 4.12 15.27 -8.72
CA SER A 24 3.56 15.30 -10.08
C SER A 24 2.09 14.89 -10.16
N GLN A 25 1.53 14.35 -9.07
CA GLN A 25 0.24 13.68 -9.06
C GLN A 25 0.14 12.50 -10.02
N TYR A 26 1.29 11.97 -10.48
CA TYR A 26 1.31 10.78 -11.32
C TYR A 26 0.82 9.58 -10.50
N THR A 27 -0.28 8.99 -10.96
CA THR A 27 -1.12 8.09 -10.16
C THR A 27 -1.18 6.71 -10.78
N TYR A 28 -1.01 5.71 -9.93
CA TYR A 28 -1.22 4.30 -10.21
C TYR A 28 -2.47 3.81 -9.49
N VAL A 29 -3.28 3.01 -10.17
CA VAL A 29 -4.50 2.42 -9.62
C VAL A 29 -4.56 0.96 -10.04
N GLU A 30 -4.83 0.07 -9.09
CA GLU A 30 -5.11 -1.34 -9.38
C GLU A 30 -6.24 -1.90 -8.52
N ALA A 31 -6.85 -2.97 -9.01
CA ALA A 31 -7.74 -3.79 -8.20
C ALA A 31 -6.90 -4.82 -7.41
N CYS A 32 -7.05 -4.80 -6.10
CA CYS A 32 -6.31 -5.65 -5.17
C CYS A 32 -7.26 -6.65 -4.51
N ALA A 33 -6.76 -7.86 -4.20
CA ALA A 33 -7.57 -8.92 -3.61
C ALA A 33 -8.02 -8.59 -2.18
N SER A 34 -7.17 -7.94 -1.38
CA SER A 34 -7.50 -7.52 -0.01
C SER A 34 -6.55 -6.47 0.57
N GLN A 35 -6.92 -5.82 1.68
CA GLN A 35 -6.02 -4.93 2.45
C GLN A 35 -4.99 -5.68 3.31
N LYS A 36 -4.86 -7.01 3.16
CA LYS A 36 -3.87 -7.77 3.93
C LYS A 36 -2.47 -7.40 3.47
N ALA A 37 -1.51 -7.48 4.40
CA ALA A 37 -0.14 -7.07 4.14
C ALA A 37 0.52 -7.69 2.89
N PRO A 38 0.35 -8.99 2.57
CA PRO A 38 0.96 -9.56 1.36
C PRO A 38 0.44 -8.92 0.07
N ASP A 39 -0.89 -8.75 -0.02
CA ASP A 39 -1.54 -8.15 -1.19
C ASP A 39 -1.18 -6.66 -1.28
N PHE A 40 -1.16 -5.95 -0.15
CA PHE A 40 -0.76 -4.54 -0.09
C PHE A 40 0.70 -4.31 -0.51
N ILE A 41 1.63 -5.14 -0.04
CA ILE A 41 3.05 -5.06 -0.44
C ILE A 41 3.19 -5.33 -1.94
N LYS A 42 2.43 -6.29 -2.47
CA LYS A 42 2.42 -6.58 -3.90
C LYS A 42 1.93 -5.38 -4.72
N SER A 43 0.89 -4.69 -4.24
CA SER A 43 0.39 -3.47 -4.86
C SER A 43 1.42 -2.35 -4.87
N ILE A 44 2.18 -2.17 -3.79
CA ILE A 44 3.28 -1.20 -3.74
C ILE A 44 4.35 -1.57 -4.79
N GLU A 45 4.81 -2.82 -4.82
CA GLU A 45 5.78 -3.30 -5.80
C GLU A 45 5.33 -3.02 -7.24
N ASN A 46 4.09 -3.35 -7.59
CA ASN A 46 3.52 -3.07 -8.91
C ASN A 46 3.53 -1.57 -9.24
N ALA A 47 3.19 -0.72 -8.26
CA ALA A 47 3.25 0.73 -8.42
C ALA A 47 4.68 1.24 -8.67
N LEU A 48 5.68 0.72 -7.95
CA LEU A 48 7.08 1.07 -8.16
C LEU A 48 7.55 0.70 -9.58
N HIS A 49 7.16 -0.49 -10.07
CA HIS A 49 7.42 -0.89 -11.44
C HIS A 49 6.74 0.02 -12.46
N TYR A 50 5.48 0.40 -12.22
CA TYR A 50 4.75 1.33 -13.08
C TYR A 50 5.39 2.73 -13.12
N PHE A 51 5.86 3.24 -11.98
CA PHE A 51 6.57 4.51 -11.93
C PHE A 51 7.99 4.43 -12.52
N GLY A 52 8.54 3.23 -12.70
CA GLY A 52 9.89 3.02 -13.19
C GLY A 52 10.98 3.42 -12.18
N GLY A 53 10.64 3.48 -10.89
CA GLY A 53 11.55 3.92 -9.85
C GLY A 53 10.95 3.83 -8.45
N VAL A 54 11.81 4.06 -7.45
CA VAL A 54 11.44 4.01 -6.03
C VAL A 54 11.47 5.43 -5.44
N PRO A 55 10.38 5.92 -4.84
CA PRO A 55 10.40 7.17 -4.11
C PRO A 55 11.17 7.00 -2.79
N ASN A 56 11.84 8.06 -2.34
CA ASN A 56 12.58 8.04 -1.06
C ASN A 56 11.65 7.80 0.16
N CYS A 57 10.36 8.13 0.03
CA CYS A 57 9.39 7.92 1.09
C CYS A 57 8.03 7.45 0.54
N ILE A 58 7.47 6.43 1.19
CA ILE A 58 6.11 5.93 0.97
C ILE A 58 5.28 6.28 2.20
N VAL A 59 4.16 6.97 1.99
CA VAL A 59 3.27 7.43 3.06
C VAL A 59 1.92 6.73 2.94
N PRO A 60 1.73 5.55 3.56
CA PRO A 60 0.41 4.91 3.60
C PRO A 60 -0.57 5.72 4.44
N ASP A 61 -1.81 5.77 3.97
CA ASP A 61 -2.93 6.53 4.57
C ASP A 61 -3.46 5.90 5.86
N ASN A 62 -3.41 4.58 5.97
CA ASN A 62 -3.86 3.85 7.15
C ASN A 62 -2.88 2.71 7.49
N LEU A 63 -2.03 2.94 8.48
CA LEU A 63 -1.08 1.93 8.93
C LEU A 63 -1.70 0.83 9.80
N LYS A 64 -3.01 0.80 10.05
CA LYS A 64 -3.60 -0.30 10.84
C LYS A 64 -3.38 -1.68 10.21
N SER A 65 -3.26 -1.77 8.88
CA SER A 65 -2.90 -3.01 8.16
C SER A 65 -1.39 -3.34 8.25
N ALA A 66 -0.57 -2.36 8.64
CA ALA A 66 0.89 -2.41 8.71
C ALA A 66 1.43 -2.33 10.15
N VAL A 67 0.56 -2.16 11.16
CA VAL A 67 0.92 -1.93 12.57
C VAL A 67 0.24 -2.98 13.43
N ILE A 68 1.04 -3.86 14.02
CA ILE A 68 0.58 -4.94 14.89
C ILE A 68 0.06 -4.39 16.22
N LYS A 69 0.58 -3.24 16.70
CA LYS A 69 0.07 -2.45 17.83
C LYS A 69 0.41 -0.97 17.66
N PRO A 70 -0.53 -0.03 17.84
CA PRO A 70 -0.23 1.40 17.83
C PRO A 70 0.57 1.77 19.09
N HIS A 71 1.89 1.77 19.01
CA HIS A 71 2.76 2.30 20.07
C HIS A 71 3.21 3.72 19.73
N ARG A 72 3.24 4.57 20.76
CA ARG A 72 3.38 6.03 20.64
C ARG A 72 4.83 6.51 20.39
N ILE A 73 5.78 5.57 20.27
CA ILE A 73 7.22 5.85 20.19
C ILE A 73 7.82 5.16 18.97
N GLU A 74 7.51 3.90 18.69
CA GLU A 74 7.87 3.22 17.44
C GLU A 74 6.73 2.26 17.07
N PRO A 75 5.96 2.51 16.00
CA PRO A 75 5.03 1.50 15.52
C PRO A 75 5.85 0.31 15.03
N GLU A 76 5.61 -0.89 15.58
CA GLU A 76 6.11 -2.12 15.00
C GLU A 76 5.49 -2.26 13.60
N LEU A 77 6.22 -1.77 12.59
CA LEU A 77 5.98 -2.09 11.20
C LEU A 77 5.94 -3.61 11.09
N ASN A 78 4.95 -4.14 10.38
CA ASN A 78 4.97 -5.53 9.95
C ASN A 78 6.37 -5.82 9.38
N GLN A 79 7.05 -6.85 9.90
CA GLN A 79 8.42 -7.20 9.49
C GLN A 79 8.58 -7.31 7.96
N GLN A 80 7.51 -7.66 7.25
CA GLN A 80 7.49 -7.71 5.79
C GLN A 80 7.63 -6.31 5.16
N LEU A 81 6.96 -5.28 5.68
CA LEU A 81 7.09 -3.90 5.22
C LEU A 81 8.47 -3.32 5.56
N LEU A 82 9.04 -3.66 6.71
CA LEU A 82 10.40 -3.23 7.05
C LEU A 82 11.42 -3.84 6.08
N LYS A 83 11.32 -5.15 5.81
CA LYS A 83 12.18 -5.83 4.82
C LYS A 83 12.00 -5.26 3.42
N PHE A 84 10.76 -4.93 3.04
CA PHE A 84 10.46 -4.26 1.78
C PHE A 84 11.16 -2.90 1.69
N ALA A 85 11.02 -2.07 2.74
CA ALA A 85 11.64 -0.76 2.83
C ALA A 85 13.17 -0.85 2.68
N MET A 86 13.79 -1.82 3.36
CA MET A 86 15.24 -2.09 3.25
C MET A 86 15.65 -2.59 1.86
N HIS A 87 14.83 -3.45 1.24
CA HIS A 87 15.14 -4.00 -0.09
C HIS A 87 15.13 -2.93 -1.18
N TYR A 88 14.19 -1.99 -1.11
CA TYR A 88 14.03 -0.92 -2.08
C TYR A 88 14.74 0.40 -1.70
N ASP A 89 15.49 0.42 -0.59
CA ASP A 89 16.15 1.62 -0.05
C ASP A 89 15.18 2.83 0.08
N THR A 90 14.03 2.59 0.70
CA THR A 90 12.97 3.59 0.90
C THR A 90 12.52 3.68 2.34
N THR A 91 11.92 4.80 2.73
CA THR A 91 11.34 5.01 4.06
C THR A 91 9.83 4.89 4.05
N ILE A 92 9.26 4.09 4.96
CA ILE A 92 7.80 3.98 5.12
C ILE A 92 7.37 4.79 6.34
N MET A 93 6.62 5.87 6.11
CA MET A 93 6.22 6.80 7.16
C MET A 93 4.70 6.84 7.33
N PRO A 94 4.16 6.66 8.54
CA PRO A 94 2.75 6.87 8.79
C PRO A 94 2.26 8.25 8.40
N ALA A 95 1.14 8.30 7.66
CA ALA A 95 0.31 9.48 7.67
C ALA A 95 -0.07 9.81 9.12
N ARG A 96 0.05 11.09 9.51
CA ARG A 96 -0.37 11.55 10.84
C ARG A 96 -1.85 11.23 11.03
N VAL A 97 -2.23 10.74 12.22
CA VAL A 97 -3.63 10.57 12.58
C VAL A 97 -4.33 11.92 12.50
N ARG A 98 -5.08 12.16 11.44
CA ARG A 98 -5.88 13.36 11.29
C ARG A 98 -7.12 13.21 12.17
N LYS A 99 -7.31 14.11 13.14
CA LYS A 99 -8.67 14.35 13.65
C LYS A 99 -9.42 15.08 12.53
N PRO A 100 -10.56 14.56 12.03
CA PRO A 100 -11.38 15.29 11.09
C PRO A 100 -11.84 16.61 11.74
N LYS A 101 -11.87 17.69 10.96
CA LYS A 101 -12.59 18.91 11.30
C LYS A 101 -14.02 18.80 10.79
#